data_AF-A0A8S8YNS3-F1
#
_entry.id   AF-A0A8S8YNS3-F1
#
_cell.length_a   1.000
_cell.length_b   1.000
_cell.length_c   1.000
_cell.angle_alpha   90.00
_cell.angle_beta   90.00
_cell.angle_gamma   90.00
#
_symmetry.space_group_name_H-M   'P 1'
#
loop_
_entity.id
_entity.type
_entity.pdbx_description
1 polymer ?
#
loop_
_entity_poly.entity_id
_entity_poly.type
_entity_poly.pdbx_seq_one_letter_code
_entity_poly.pdbx_strand_id
1 'polypeptide(L)'
;MHEGKNPLGDPDLDDMIPAPGSDRWHITRSTAEATAECDVLIVTVPTPVSPDLKPDLSYVESAGRAVFEAAGNGNRKVVILESTVYPGVTASTWLPILDELGLEEGKDVEVAYCPERFNPRGPKPRGSTSGSCHRLLEP
;
A
#
# COMPACT_ATOMS: atom_id res chain seq x y z
N MET A 1 -17.63 3.70 -4.09
CA MET A 1 -16.47 4.55 -4.47
C MET A 1 -16.57 5.11 -5.89
N HIS A 2 -16.84 4.33 -6.95
CA HIS A 2 -16.97 4.90 -8.32
C HIS A 2 -18.14 5.89 -8.43
N GLU A 3 -19.23 5.62 -7.70
CA GLU A 3 -20.38 6.53 -7.57
C GLU A 3 -20.15 7.70 -6.58
N GLY A 4 -18.92 7.95 -6.12
CA GLY A 4 -18.63 8.98 -5.13
C GLY A 4 -19.17 8.68 -3.73
N LYS A 5 -19.74 7.48 -3.51
CA LYS A 5 -20.26 7.04 -2.22
C LYS A 5 -19.17 6.37 -1.38
N ASN A 6 -19.07 6.81 -0.13
CA ASN A 6 -18.26 6.23 0.93
C ASN A 6 -18.71 4.79 1.23
N PRO A 7 -17.81 3.79 1.12
CA PRO A 7 -18.16 2.39 1.37
C PRO A 7 -18.16 2.01 2.86
N LEU A 8 -17.62 2.86 3.73
CA LEU A 8 -17.43 2.56 5.15
C LEU A 8 -18.64 2.94 6.02
N GLY A 9 -19.55 3.76 5.49
CA GLY A 9 -20.74 4.22 6.22
C GLY A 9 -20.45 5.16 7.38
N ASP A 10 -19.22 5.68 7.47
CA ASP A 10 -18.82 6.72 8.42
C ASP A 10 -19.15 8.11 7.84
N PRO A 11 -20.14 8.84 8.38
CA PRO A 11 -20.56 10.12 7.83
C PRO A 11 -19.45 11.17 7.76
N ASP A 12 -18.42 11.07 8.61
CA ASP A 12 -17.29 12.00 8.61
C ASP A 12 -16.43 11.90 7.34
N LEU A 13 -16.57 10.81 6.57
CA LEU A 13 -15.83 10.57 5.34
C LEU A 13 -16.64 10.88 4.07
N ASP A 14 -17.92 11.23 4.20
CA ASP A 14 -18.80 11.42 3.04
C ASP A 14 -18.34 12.58 2.14
N ASP A 15 -17.79 13.64 2.74
CA ASP A 15 -17.23 14.80 2.03
C ASP A 15 -15.77 14.57 1.56
N MET A 16 -15.14 13.45 1.94
CA MET A 16 -13.75 13.14 1.58
C MET A 16 -13.65 12.36 0.27
N ILE A 17 -14.73 11.70 -0.18
CA ILE A 17 -14.72 10.93 -1.42
C ILE A 17 -14.95 11.91 -2.60
N PRO A 18 -14.02 11.98 -3.58
CA PRO A 18 -14.20 12.84 -4.73
C PRO A 18 -15.47 12.48 -5.53
N ALA A 19 -16.07 13.49 -6.16
CA ALA A 19 -17.21 13.30 -7.03
C ALA A 19 -16.88 12.35 -8.21
N PRO A 20 -17.86 11.57 -8.72
CA PRO A 20 -17.65 10.71 -9.89
C PRO A 20 -17.12 11.50 -11.09
N GLY A 21 -16.16 10.92 -11.81
CA GLY A 21 -15.59 11.55 -13.01
C GLY A 21 -14.62 12.70 -12.74
N SER A 22 -14.15 12.88 -11.50
CA SER A 22 -13.04 13.79 -11.19
C SER A 22 -11.75 13.31 -11.86
N ASP A 23 -11.06 14.22 -12.57
CA ASP A 23 -9.80 13.93 -13.26
C ASP A 23 -8.68 13.43 -12.33
N ARG A 24 -8.77 13.72 -11.02
CA ARG A 24 -7.78 13.32 -10.01
C ARG A 24 -8.17 12.06 -9.23
N TRP A 25 -9.25 11.38 -9.62
CA TRP A 25 -9.76 10.22 -8.91
C TRP A 25 -10.13 9.09 -9.89
N HIS A 26 -9.20 8.16 -10.04
CA HIS A 26 -9.39 6.97 -10.86
C HIS A 26 -9.56 5.74 -9.98
N ILE A 27 -10.56 4.91 -10.27
CA ILE A 27 -10.75 3.62 -9.61
C ILE A 27 -10.72 2.52 -10.65
N THR A 28 -9.79 1.58 -10.49
CA THR A 28 -9.69 0.39 -11.34
C THR A 28 -9.57 -0.87 -10.50
N ARG A 29 -9.83 -2.02 -11.12
CA ARG A 29 -9.52 -3.36 -10.59
C ARG A 29 -8.25 -3.95 -11.21
N SER A 30 -7.63 -3.24 -12.14
CA SER A 30 -6.41 -3.64 -12.82
C SER A 30 -5.20 -3.01 -12.14
N THR A 31 -4.40 -3.83 -11.45
CA THR A 31 -3.14 -3.37 -10.86
C THR A 31 -2.19 -2.85 -11.94
N ALA A 32 -2.13 -3.51 -13.10
CA ALA A 32 -1.26 -3.08 -14.19
C ALA A 32 -1.59 -1.68 -14.72
N GLU A 33 -2.88 -1.38 -14.88
CA GLU A 33 -3.35 -0.05 -15.29
C GLU A 33 -2.98 1.01 -14.24
N ALA A 34 -3.25 0.74 -12.95
CA ALA A 34 -2.91 1.67 -11.87
C ALA A 34 -1.39 1.90 -11.75
N THR A 35 -0.58 0.85 -11.88
CA THR A 35 0.88 0.94 -11.76
C THR A 35 1.52 1.71 -12.91
N ALA A 36 0.97 1.61 -14.12
CA ALA A 36 1.49 2.34 -15.28
C ALA A 36 1.41 3.87 -15.08
N GLU A 37 0.30 4.34 -14.52
CA GLU A 37 -0.03 5.76 -14.34
C GLU A 37 0.57 6.40 -13.06
N CYS A 38 1.12 5.60 -12.14
CA CYS A 38 1.57 6.07 -10.82
C CYS A 38 3.09 5.99 -10.65
N ASP A 39 3.74 7.03 -10.12
CA ASP A 39 5.16 6.98 -9.72
C ASP A 39 5.35 6.39 -8.31
N VAL A 40 4.36 6.59 -7.44
CA VAL A 40 4.33 6.12 -6.05
C VAL A 40 3.11 5.26 -5.85
N LEU A 41 3.30 4.07 -5.29
CA LEU A 41 2.25 3.11 -4.96
C LEU A 41 2.22 2.87 -3.47
N ILE A 42 1.04 2.97 -2.88
CA ILE A 42 0.80 2.70 -1.45
C ILE A 42 -0.07 1.44 -1.35
N VAL A 43 0.41 0.42 -0.65
CA VAL A 43 -0.25 -0.87 -0.51
C VAL A 43 -0.89 -0.99 0.87
N THR A 44 -2.23 -0.93 0.89
CA THR A 44 -3.09 -1.02 2.08
C THR A 44 -4.05 -2.21 1.97
N VAL A 45 -3.52 -3.42 2.05
CA VAL A 45 -4.30 -4.67 1.98
C VAL A 45 -4.57 -5.24 3.36
N PRO A 46 -5.63 -6.05 3.54
CA PRO A 46 -5.93 -6.67 4.81
C PRO A 46 -4.79 -7.57 5.29
N THR A 47 -4.54 -7.57 6.59
CA THR A 47 -3.61 -8.47 7.28
C THR A 47 -4.34 -9.20 8.41
N PRO A 48 -5.32 -10.07 8.08
CA PRO A 48 -6.14 -10.72 9.10
C PRO A 48 -5.26 -11.56 10.02
N VAL A 49 -5.57 -11.53 11.32
CA VAL A 49 -4.79 -12.24 12.33
C VAL A 49 -5.46 -13.60 12.59
N SER A 50 -4.66 -14.66 12.50
CA SER A 50 -5.07 -16.02 12.81
C SER A 50 -5.32 -16.23 14.31
N PRO A 51 -5.98 -17.34 14.71
CA PRO A 51 -6.17 -17.65 16.14
C PRO A 51 -4.87 -17.79 16.94
N ASP A 52 -3.73 -18.11 16.29
CA ASP A 52 -2.40 -18.15 16.91
C ASP A 52 -1.69 -16.79 16.91
N LEU A 53 -2.42 -15.69 16.71
CA LEU A 53 -1.94 -14.31 16.76
C LEU A 53 -0.88 -13.97 15.71
N LYS A 54 -0.93 -14.63 14.54
CA LYS A 54 -0.04 -14.33 13.41
C LYS A 54 -0.81 -13.63 12.30
N PRO A 55 -0.26 -12.57 11.70
CA PRO A 55 -0.87 -11.96 10.53
C PRO A 55 -0.74 -12.91 9.34
N ASP A 56 -1.82 -13.03 8.56
CA ASP A 56 -1.79 -13.63 7.24
C ASP A 56 -1.17 -12.63 6.25
N LEU A 57 0.06 -12.94 5.81
CA LEU A 57 0.82 -12.10 4.88
C LEU A 57 0.53 -12.41 3.40
N SER A 58 -0.31 -13.40 3.10
CA SER A 58 -0.61 -13.79 1.71
C SER A 58 -1.19 -12.66 0.87
N TYR A 59 -1.98 -11.77 1.48
CA TYR A 59 -2.50 -10.57 0.83
C TYR A 59 -1.38 -9.56 0.50
N VAL A 60 -0.43 -9.38 1.41
CA VAL A 60 0.72 -8.47 1.23
C VAL A 60 1.65 -9.01 0.14
N GLU A 61 1.91 -10.31 0.14
CA GLU A 61 2.69 -11.00 -0.90
C GLU A 61 2.03 -10.90 -2.27
N SER A 62 0.73 -11.21 -2.35
CA SER A 62 -0.06 -11.16 -3.59
C SER A 62 -0.11 -9.74 -4.17
N ALA A 63 -0.35 -8.74 -3.33
CA ALA A 63 -0.37 -7.34 -3.75
C ALA A 63 1.00 -6.86 -4.23
N GLY A 64 2.07 -7.19 -3.49
CA GLY A 64 3.45 -6.89 -3.88
C GLY A 64 3.79 -7.49 -5.23
N ARG A 65 3.53 -8.78 -5.43
CA ARG A 65 3.76 -9.46 -6.72
C ARG A 65 3.04 -8.79 -7.88
N ALA A 66 1.75 -8.52 -7.74
CA ALA A 66 0.97 -7.88 -8.79
C ALA A 66 1.50 -6.48 -9.16
N VAL A 67 2.00 -5.73 -8.17
CA VAL A 67 2.63 -4.42 -8.39
C VAL A 67 3.97 -4.58 -9.11
N PHE A 68 4.83 -5.48 -8.66
CA PHE A 68 6.18 -5.65 -9.20
C PHE A 68 6.18 -6.22 -10.62
N GLU A 69 5.30 -7.17 -10.93
CA GLU A 69 5.09 -7.68 -12.30
C GLU A 69 4.66 -6.56 -13.26
N ALA A 70 3.85 -5.61 -12.78
CA ALA A 70 3.46 -4.44 -13.56
C ALA A 70 4.57 -3.38 -13.66
N ALA A 71 5.37 -3.21 -12.61
CA ALA A 71 6.43 -2.21 -12.54
C ALA A 71 7.60 -2.50 -13.50
N GLY A 72 7.90 -3.78 -13.76
CA GLY A 72 9.01 -4.20 -14.62
C GLY A 72 8.96 -3.74 -16.09
N ASN A 73 7.88 -3.08 -16.52
CA ASN A 73 7.68 -2.60 -17.90
C ASN A 73 7.86 -1.08 -18.08
N GLY A 74 8.36 -0.34 -17.07
CA GLY A 74 8.35 1.12 -17.12
C GLY A 74 9.42 1.83 -16.28
N ASN A 75 9.11 3.07 -15.89
CA ASN A 75 9.98 3.90 -15.07
C ASN A 75 10.11 3.34 -13.64
N ARG A 76 11.23 3.65 -12.97
CA ARG A 76 11.46 3.31 -11.56
C ARG A 76 10.31 3.79 -10.69
N LYS A 77 9.75 2.89 -9.87
CA LYS A 77 8.60 3.16 -8.99
C LYS A 77 8.99 3.13 -7.52
N VAL A 78 8.26 3.86 -6.68
CA VAL A 78 8.35 3.75 -5.22
C VAL A 78 7.14 2.97 -4.71
N VAL A 79 7.36 1.88 -3.98
CA VAL A 79 6.29 1.03 -3.44
C VAL A 79 6.36 1.01 -1.92
N ILE A 80 5.31 1.50 -1.28
CA ILE A 80 5.22 1.70 0.17
C ILE A 80 4.21 0.72 0.75
N LEU A 81 4.64 -0.13 1.68
CA LEU A 81 3.71 -0.93 2.49
C LEU A 81 3.18 -0.10 3.65
N GLU A 82 1.86 0.13 3.68
CA GLU A 82 1.18 0.85 4.78
C GLU A 82 0.32 -0.06 5.66
N SER A 83 -0.09 -1.22 5.15
CA SER A 83 -0.84 -2.24 5.89
C SER A 83 -0.25 -2.51 7.29
N THR A 84 -1.10 -2.76 8.29
CA THR A 84 -0.63 -3.06 9.66
C THR A 84 0.12 -4.38 9.69
N VAL A 85 1.45 -4.31 9.72
CA VAL A 85 2.37 -5.45 9.82
C VAL A 85 3.47 -5.18 10.84
N TYR A 86 4.31 -6.18 11.11
CA TYR A 86 5.51 -5.99 11.91
C TYR A 86 6.69 -5.51 11.03
N PRO A 87 7.69 -4.81 11.61
CA PRO A 87 8.90 -4.43 10.89
C PRO A 87 9.60 -5.64 10.26
N GLY A 88 10.11 -5.48 9.04
CA GLY A 88 10.83 -6.53 8.31
C GLY A 88 9.96 -7.37 7.37
N VAL A 89 8.63 -7.19 7.36
CA VAL A 89 7.75 -7.92 6.42
C VAL A 89 8.16 -7.69 4.97
N THR A 90 8.37 -6.44 4.55
CA THR A 90 8.83 -6.12 3.18
C THR A 90 10.14 -6.82 2.83
N ALA A 91 11.07 -6.94 3.78
CA ALA A 91 12.33 -7.65 3.57
C ALA A 91 12.13 -9.17 3.41
N SER A 92 11.22 -9.77 4.19
CA SER A 92 10.94 -11.20 4.14
C SER A 92 9.97 -11.63 3.03
N THR A 93 9.17 -10.71 2.48
CA THR A 93 8.14 -11.02 1.48
C THR A 93 8.42 -10.37 0.13
N TRP A 94 8.63 -9.05 0.07
CA TRP A 94 8.73 -8.32 -1.19
C TRP A 94 10.10 -8.41 -1.85
N LEU A 95 11.20 -8.37 -1.09
CA LEU A 95 12.54 -8.49 -1.68
C LEU A 95 12.75 -9.83 -2.40
N PRO A 96 12.31 -11.00 -1.86
CA PRO A 96 12.33 -12.25 -2.60
C PRO A 96 11.53 -12.21 -3.90
N ILE A 97 10.37 -11.55 -3.90
CA ILE A 97 9.54 -11.42 -5.12
C ILE A 97 10.26 -10.57 -6.17
N LEU A 98 10.94 -9.50 -5.78
CA LEU A 98 11.76 -8.71 -6.71
C LEU A 98 12.86 -9.57 -7.35
N ASP A 99 13.59 -10.33 -6.55
CA ASP A 99 14.66 -11.24 -7.03
C ASP A 99 14.12 -12.30 -8.00
N GLU A 100 12.98 -12.93 -7.68
CA GLU A 100 12.31 -13.89 -8.55
C GLU A 100 11.88 -13.29 -9.91
N LEU A 101 11.53 -12.01 -9.92
CA LEU A 101 11.15 -11.27 -11.12
C LEU A 101 12.34 -10.65 -11.85
N GLY A 102 13.56 -10.79 -11.31
CA GLY A 102 14.77 -10.18 -11.86
C GLY A 102 14.82 -8.66 -11.72
N LEU A 103 14.13 -8.10 -10.73
CA LEU A 103 14.09 -6.67 -10.42
C LEU A 103 15.04 -6.37 -9.25
N GLU A 104 15.78 -5.26 -9.35
CA GLU A 104 16.71 -4.83 -8.32
C GLU A 104 16.12 -3.69 -7.48
N GLU A 105 16.08 -3.90 -6.15
CA GLU A 105 15.70 -2.86 -5.20
C GLU A 105 16.67 -1.66 -5.29
N GLY A 106 16.13 -0.45 -5.24
CA GLY A 106 16.89 0.78 -5.36
C GLY A 106 17.21 1.17 -6.81
N LYS A 107 17.14 0.25 -7.78
CA LYS A 107 17.33 0.54 -9.21
C LYS A 107 16.03 0.50 -10.01
N ASP A 108 15.35 -0.64 -10.00
CA ASP A 108 14.11 -0.85 -10.75
C ASP A 108 12.89 -0.44 -9.91
N VAL A 109 12.93 -0.74 -8.61
CA VAL A 109 11.88 -0.41 -7.66
C VAL A 109 12.49 0.03 -6.34
N GLU A 110 11.97 1.08 -5.72
CA GLU A 110 12.32 1.47 -4.35
C GLU A 110 11.25 0.98 -3.38
N VAL A 111 11.64 0.22 -2.36
CA VAL A 111 10.71 -0.33 -1.39
C VAL A 111 10.80 0.41 -0.07
N ALA A 112 9.65 0.86 0.44
CA ALA A 112 9.54 1.51 1.73
C ALA A 112 8.42 0.90 2.59
N TYR A 113 8.50 1.16 3.88
CA TYR A 113 7.53 0.72 4.86
C TYR A 113 7.11 1.90 5.75
N CYS A 114 5.81 2.13 5.84
CA CYS A 114 5.19 3.18 6.63
C CYS A 114 3.97 2.61 7.36
N PRO A 115 4.13 2.00 8.55
CA PRO A 115 3.00 1.38 9.23
C PRO A 115 1.89 2.39 9.50
N GLU A 116 0.67 2.04 9.10
CA GLU A 116 -0.54 2.74 9.51
C GLU A 116 -0.65 2.73 11.05
N ARG A 117 -1.07 3.88 11.60
CA ARG A 117 -1.25 4.08 13.06
C ARG A 117 -2.61 4.70 13.40
N PHE A 118 -3.61 4.51 12.55
CA PHE A 118 -4.95 5.02 12.80
C PHE A 118 -5.78 3.96 13.56
N ASN A 119 -6.37 4.40 14.68
CA ASN A 119 -7.18 3.55 15.54
C ASN A 119 -8.66 3.91 15.36
N PRO A 120 -9.46 3.11 14.63
CA PRO A 120 -10.86 3.42 14.36
C PRO A 120 -11.76 3.41 15.60
N ARG A 121 -11.29 2.84 16.72
CA ARG A 121 -12.05 2.73 17.98
C ARG A 121 -11.50 3.62 19.11
N GLY A 122 -10.44 4.38 18.85
CA GLY A 122 -9.81 5.28 19.82
C GLY A 122 -10.37 6.70 19.78
N PRO A 123 -10.18 7.52 20.83
CA PRO A 123 -10.48 8.95 20.77
C PRO A 123 -9.64 9.60 19.66
N LYS A 124 -10.27 10.45 18.81
CA LYS A 124 -9.58 11.16 17.73
C LYS A 124 -8.37 11.94 18.28
N PRO A 125 -7.14 11.71 17.80
CA PRO A 125 -5.99 12.44 18.27
C PRO A 125 -6.13 13.93 17.91
N ARG A 126 -5.80 14.82 18.85
CA ARG A 126 -5.71 16.26 18.59
C ARG A 126 -4.35 16.56 17.96
N GLY A 127 -4.28 16.57 16.64
CA GLY A 127 -3.09 16.95 15.86
C GLY A 127 -2.67 15.93 14.81
N SER A 128 -1.89 16.38 13.81
CA SER A 128 -1.34 15.52 12.75
C SER A 128 -0.30 14.57 13.34
N THR A 129 -0.59 13.28 13.37
CA THR A 129 0.40 12.24 13.67
C THR A 129 1.32 12.09 12.46
N SER A 130 2.52 12.66 12.51
CA SER A 130 3.56 12.41 11.51
C SER A 130 4.09 10.97 11.69
N GLY A 131 3.67 10.05 10.84
CA GLY A 131 4.30 8.73 10.72
C GLY A 131 5.68 8.88 10.06
N SER A 132 6.73 8.31 10.66
CA SER A 132 8.04 8.24 10.03
C SER A 132 8.04 7.11 9.00
N CYS A 133 8.17 7.45 7.72
CA CYS A 133 8.43 6.49 6.66
C CYS A 133 9.90 6.07 6.76
N HIS A 134 10.16 4.77 6.84
CA HIS A 134 11.52 4.23 6.87
C HIS A 134 11.84 3.61 5.50
N ARG A 135 12.90 4.11 4.86
CA ARG A 135 13.52 3.46 3.70
C ARG A 135 14.19 2.17 4.17
N LEU A 136 14.08 1.09 3.40
CA LEU A 136 14.90 -0.09 3.63
C LEU A 136 16.35 0.26 3.29
N LEU A 137 17.17 0.40 4.34
CA LEU A 137 18.65 0.44 4.37
C LEU A 137 19.33 1.78 4.10
N GLU A 138 20.18 2.17 5.06
CA GLU A 138 21.63 2.24 4.86
C GLU A 138 22.26 1.36 5.98
N PRO A 139 23.38 0.66 5.74
CA PRO A 139 24.17 0.02 6.80
C PRO A 139 24.84 1.03 7.76
#